data_AF-A0A0Q1A9B7-F1
#
_entry.id   AF-A0A0Q1A9B7-F1
#
_cell.length_a   1.000
_cell.length_b   1.000
_cell.length_c   1.000
_cell.angle_alpha   90.00
_cell.angle_beta   90.00
_cell.angle_gamma   90.00
#
_symmetry.space_group_name_H-M   'P 1'
#
loop_
_entity.id
_entity.type
_entity.pdbx_description
1 polymer ?
#
loop_
_entity_poly.entity_id
_entity_poly.type
_entity_poly.pdbx_seq_one_letter_code
_entity_poly.pdbx_strand_id
1 'polypeptide(L)'
;MDICEIHLNRRGINSIETPPQVEVEAGSSLLVRLINDGSPVHVTLTSSNAGMFTDFYHENLYVRDILDFRIATREDAYAGFFDIGIITGYGTKRSQFRVLVKKYSEHQQQAPDVEPLRPPVSTAPFPWLLLLLVAIGTIAYAGWLTTGETLLSHLTFIVLLSGVYFAWYSRR
;
A
#
# COMPACT_ATOMS: atom_id res chain seq x y z
N MET A 1 -6.19 5.55 -20.14
CA MET A 1 -6.69 6.30 -18.96
C MET A 1 -8.02 5.67 -18.64
N ASP A 2 -8.06 4.89 -17.57
CA ASP A 2 -9.20 4.03 -17.27
C ASP A 2 -10.19 4.77 -16.38
N ILE A 3 -11.47 4.69 -16.73
CA ILE A 3 -12.55 5.41 -16.05
C ILE A 3 -13.30 4.43 -15.15
N CYS A 4 -13.37 4.75 -13.86
CA CYS A 4 -14.17 4.07 -12.86
C CYS A 4 -15.39 4.93 -12.53
N GLU A 5 -16.58 4.47 -12.87
CA GLU A 5 -17.82 5.17 -12.53
C GLU A 5 -18.39 4.68 -11.21
N ILE A 6 -18.72 5.61 -10.32
CA ILE A 6 -19.30 5.34 -9.01
C ILE A 6 -20.60 6.12 -8.91
N HIS A 7 -21.72 5.41 -8.74
CA HIS A 7 -23.03 6.05 -8.58
C HIS A 7 -23.35 6.28 -7.12
N LEU A 8 -23.77 7.50 -6.79
CA LEU A 8 -24.20 7.93 -5.49
C LEU A 8 -25.71 8.20 -5.54
N ASN A 9 -26.41 7.87 -4.46
CA ASN A 9 -27.85 8.09 -4.30
C ASN A 9 -28.79 7.38 -5.29
N ARG A 10 -28.27 6.59 -6.24
CA ARG A 10 -29.06 5.89 -7.27
C ARG A 10 -30.10 4.90 -6.73
N ARG A 11 -29.80 4.20 -5.63
CA ARG A 11 -30.71 3.22 -4.98
C ARG A 11 -31.35 3.74 -3.69
N GLY A 12 -31.06 4.98 -3.30
CA GLY A 12 -31.59 5.60 -2.09
C GLY A 12 -30.60 6.54 -1.42
N ILE A 13 -31.03 7.22 -0.36
CA ILE A 13 -30.23 8.25 0.31
C ILE A 13 -28.91 7.67 0.84
N ASN A 14 -27.81 8.31 0.47
CA ASN A 14 -26.42 7.90 0.71
C ASN A 14 -26.04 6.53 0.13
N SER A 15 -26.80 5.95 -0.80
CA SER A 15 -26.42 4.69 -1.44
C SER A 15 -25.13 4.88 -2.25
N ILE A 16 -24.26 3.88 -2.24
CA ILE A 16 -23.02 3.86 -3.03
C ILE A 16 -23.05 2.60 -3.91
N GLU A 17 -22.88 2.77 -5.20
CA GLU A 17 -22.68 1.68 -6.15
C GLU A 17 -21.31 1.81 -6.79
N THR A 18 -20.48 0.80 -6.60
CA THR A 18 -19.13 0.72 -7.12
C THR A 18 -18.98 -0.52 -8.00
N PRO A 19 -18.13 -0.49 -9.04
CA PRO A 19 -17.75 -1.69 -9.75
C PRO A 19 -17.00 -2.64 -8.80
N PRO A 20 -16.97 -3.95 -9.08
CA PRO A 20 -16.23 -4.89 -8.23
C PRO A 20 -14.72 -4.68 -8.36
N GLN A 21 -14.24 -4.41 -9.58
CA GLN A 21 -12.83 -4.24 -9.88
C GLN A 21 -12.64 -3.31 -11.08
N VAL A 22 -11.51 -2.61 -11.10
CA VAL A 22 -11.05 -1.78 -12.23
C VAL A 22 -9.56 -2.05 -12.45
N GLU A 23 -9.14 -2.08 -13.70
CA GLU A 23 -7.74 -2.25 -14.06
C GLU A 23 -7.11 -0.90 -14.37
N VAL A 24 -5.83 -0.73 -14.00
CA VAL A 24 -5.04 0.46 -14.29
C VAL A 24 -3.61 0.05 -14.59
N GLU A 25 -2.96 0.75 -15.52
CA GLU A 25 -1.54 0.54 -15.80
C GLU A 25 -0.66 1.30 -14.79
N ALA A 26 0.47 0.71 -14.41
CA ALA A 26 1.52 1.40 -13.69
C ALA A 26 1.99 2.65 -14.47
N GLY A 27 2.22 3.76 -13.78
CA GLY A 27 2.56 5.07 -14.37
C GLY A 27 1.39 5.81 -15.03
N SER A 28 0.21 5.18 -15.10
CA SER A 28 -0.99 5.84 -15.63
C SER A 28 -1.82 6.49 -14.51
N SER A 29 -3.04 6.93 -14.82
CA SER A 29 -3.95 7.48 -13.82
C SER A 29 -5.34 6.88 -13.94
N LEU A 30 -5.90 6.51 -12.80
CA LEU A 30 -7.29 6.10 -12.65
C LEU A 30 -8.16 7.37 -12.51
N LEU A 31 -9.17 7.49 -13.38
CA LEU A 31 -10.19 8.54 -13.25
C LEU A 31 -11.40 7.97 -12.52
N VAL A 32 -11.63 8.42 -11.30
CA VAL A 32 -12.82 8.07 -10.52
C VAL A 32 -13.90 9.12 -10.78
N ARG A 33 -14.92 8.75 -11.54
CA ARG A 33 -16.08 9.59 -11.84
C ARG A 33 -17.20 9.29 -10.84
N LEU A 34 -17.46 10.25 -9.96
CA LEU A 34 -18.55 10.21 -9.00
C LEU A 34 -19.78 10.85 -9.63
N ILE A 35 -20.85 10.08 -9.82
CA ILE A 35 -22.12 10.51 -10.40
C ILE A 35 -23.16 10.52 -9.29
N ASN A 36 -23.66 11.70 -8.95
CA ASN A 36 -24.71 11.85 -7.95
C ASN A 36 -26.09 11.91 -8.60
N ASP A 37 -26.91 10.89 -8.34
CA ASP A 37 -28.28 10.78 -8.84
C ASP A 37 -29.33 11.39 -7.87
N GLY A 38 -28.89 12.09 -6.81
CA GLY A 38 -29.77 12.60 -5.75
C GLY A 38 -29.32 13.93 -5.15
N SER A 39 -29.58 14.13 -3.86
CA SER A 39 -29.18 15.35 -3.15
C SER A 39 -27.66 15.45 -3.00
N PRO A 40 -27.08 16.66 -2.92
CA PRO A 40 -25.65 16.84 -2.76
C PRO A 40 -25.11 16.09 -1.54
N VAL A 41 -23.95 15.46 -1.68
CA VAL A 41 -23.41 14.55 -0.66
C VAL A 41 -21.92 14.76 -0.45
N HIS A 42 -21.51 14.66 0.82
CA HIS A 42 -20.10 14.56 1.18
C HIS A 42 -19.64 13.11 1.08
N VAL A 43 -18.55 12.91 0.35
CA VAL A 43 -17.94 11.61 0.11
C VAL A 43 -16.50 11.64 0.60
N THR A 44 -16.10 10.60 1.31
CA THR A 44 -14.70 10.37 1.65
C THR A 44 -14.19 9.21 0.81
N LEU A 45 -13.12 9.46 0.07
CA LEU A 45 -12.33 8.42 -0.59
C LEU A 45 -11.13 8.10 0.30
N THR A 46 -10.81 6.82 0.45
CA THR A 46 -9.67 6.38 1.25
C THR A 46 -9.04 5.12 0.67
N SER A 47 -7.75 4.92 0.90
CA SER A 47 -7.10 3.64 0.66
C SER A 47 -6.15 3.27 1.80
N SER A 48 -6.21 2.01 2.22
CA SER A 48 -5.41 1.47 3.32
C SER A 48 -4.15 0.71 2.86
N ASN A 49 -4.10 0.26 1.61
CA ASN A 49 -3.02 -0.57 1.04
C ASN A 49 -2.43 -0.01 -0.25
N ALA A 50 -2.74 1.24 -0.60
CA ALA A 50 -2.28 1.86 -1.84
C ALA A 50 -0.84 2.39 -1.84
N GLY A 51 -0.16 2.50 -0.69
CA GLY A 51 1.13 3.21 -0.60
C GLY A 51 2.27 2.66 -1.45
N MET A 52 2.16 1.41 -1.94
CA MET A 52 3.09 0.81 -2.90
C MET A 52 2.79 1.18 -4.37
N PHE A 53 1.59 1.68 -4.64
CA PHE A 53 1.06 1.92 -6.00
C PHE A 53 0.75 3.39 -6.26
N THR A 54 0.37 4.17 -5.25
CA THR A 54 0.03 5.60 -5.36
C THR A 54 0.28 6.32 -4.04
N ASP A 55 0.49 7.63 -4.11
CA ASP A 55 0.59 8.51 -2.94
C ASP A 55 -0.80 8.90 -2.38
N PHE A 56 -1.87 8.52 -3.08
CA PHE A 56 -3.22 8.73 -2.63
C PHE A 56 -3.52 7.92 -1.36
N TYR A 57 -4.02 8.60 -0.32
CA TYR A 57 -4.40 7.99 0.94
C TYR A 57 -5.84 8.32 1.35
N HIS A 58 -6.20 9.60 1.30
CA HIS A 58 -7.50 10.09 1.79
C HIS A 58 -7.87 11.39 1.09
N GLU A 59 -9.14 11.54 0.70
CA GLU A 59 -9.70 12.81 0.21
C GLU A 59 -11.17 12.96 0.62
N ASN A 60 -11.58 14.17 1.02
CA ASN A 60 -12.98 14.50 1.29
C ASN A 60 -13.54 15.38 0.17
N LEU A 61 -14.57 14.90 -0.50
CA LEU A 61 -15.17 15.51 -1.68
C LEU A 61 -16.61 15.93 -1.40
N TYR A 62 -17.04 17.02 -2.01
CA TYR A 62 -18.44 17.43 -2.04
C TYR A 62 -18.97 17.26 -3.46
N VAL A 63 -19.90 16.33 -3.65
CA VAL A 63 -20.41 15.96 -4.97
C VAL A 63 -21.84 16.48 -5.11
N ARG A 64 -22.03 17.43 -6.04
CA ARG A 64 -23.36 17.96 -6.38
C ARG A 64 -23.99 17.14 -7.51
N ASP A 65 -23.33 17.11 -8.66
CA ASP A 65 -23.78 16.40 -9.86
C ASP A 65 -22.72 15.35 -10.23
N ILE A 66 -21.77 15.71 -11.09
CA ILE A 66 -20.66 14.86 -11.50
C ILE A 66 -19.35 15.45 -10.97
N LEU A 67 -18.47 14.61 -10.43
CA LEU A 67 -17.12 14.99 -10.03
C LEU A 67 -16.12 13.94 -10.49
N ASP A 68 -15.12 14.40 -11.25
CA ASP A 68 -14.01 13.57 -11.71
C ASP A 68 -12.82 13.75 -10.76
N PHE A 69 -12.38 12.67 -10.12
CA PHE A 69 -11.24 12.63 -9.22
C PHE A 69 -10.13 11.74 -9.79
N ARG A 70 -8.90 12.26 -9.86
CA ARG A 70 -7.79 11.55 -10.49
C ARG A 70 -6.85 10.96 -9.44
N ILE A 71 -6.59 9.66 -9.54
CA ILE A 71 -5.60 8.96 -8.73
C ILE A 71 -4.44 8.57 -9.63
N ALA A 72 -3.26 9.14 -9.39
CA ALA A 72 -2.06 8.84 -10.15
C ALA A 72 -1.38 7.59 -9.60
N THR A 73 -1.13 6.60 -10.46
CA THR A 73 -0.35 5.42 -10.12
C THR A 73 1.13 5.71 -10.37
N ARG A 74 2.02 5.25 -9.49
CA ARG A 74 3.47 5.41 -9.65
C ARG A 74 3.97 4.63 -10.87
N GLU A 75 5.00 5.16 -11.53
CA GLU A 75 5.64 4.53 -12.69
C GLU A 75 6.38 3.23 -12.32
N ASP A 76 6.93 3.16 -11.11
CA ASP A 76 7.65 2.01 -10.57
C ASP A 76 6.75 0.99 -9.86
N ALA A 77 5.43 1.18 -9.93
CA ALA A 77 4.47 0.29 -9.27
C ALA A 77 4.55 -1.15 -9.84
N TYR A 78 4.63 -2.12 -8.93
CA TYR A 78 4.59 -3.53 -9.28
C TYR A 78 3.17 -3.96 -9.69
N ALA A 79 3.08 -5.10 -10.40
CA ALA A 79 1.79 -5.73 -10.64
C ALA A 79 1.18 -6.17 -9.29
N GLY A 80 -0.10 -5.86 -9.07
CA GLY A 80 -0.74 -6.14 -7.80
C GLY A 80 -2.13 -5.53 -7.72
N PHE A 81 -2.60 -5.29 -6.50
CA PHE A 81 -3.88 -4.65 -6.27
C PHE A 81 -3.88 -3.79 -5.02
N PHE A 82 -4.71 -2.77 -5.02
CA PHE A 82 -5.09 -2.01 -3.84
C PHE A 82 -6.59 -1.75 -3.85
N ASP A 83 -7.16 -1.40 -2.70
CA ASP A 83 -8.59 -1.18 -2.57
C ASP A 83 -8.86 0.31 -2.29
N ILE A 84 -9.91 0.84 -2.91
CA ILE A 84 -10.41 2.20 -2.66
C ILE A 84 -11.74 2.07 -1.94
N GLY A 85 -11.79 2.64 -0.74
CA GLY A 85 -13.00 2.79 0.06
C GLY A 85 -13.71 4.10 -0.23
N ILE A 86 -15.03 4.03 -0.30
CA ILE A 86 -15.94 5.18 -0.46
C ILE A 86 -16.85 5.20 0.76
N ILE A 87 -16.94 6.36 1.41
CA ILE A 87 -17.75 6.54 2.62
C ILE A 87 -18.67 7.75 2.42
N THR A 88 -19.95 7.58 2.73
CA THR A 88 -20.96 8.66 2.66
C THR A 88 -21.88 8.62 3.88
N GLY A 89 -22.81 9.59 3.97
CA GLY A 89 -23.80 9.64 5.04
C GLY A 89 -23.17 9.72 6.43
N TYR A 90 -22.13 10.55 6.59
CA TYR A 90 -21.40 10.72 7.86
C TYR A 90 -20.83 9.40 8.43
N GLY A 91 -20.39 8.49 7.56
CA GLY A 91 -19.76 7.23 7.97
C GLY A 91 -20.70 6.02 8.03
N THR A 92 -22.01 6.23 7.81
CA THR A 92 -23.02 5.16 7.92
C THR A 92 -23.08 4.24 6.69
N LYS A 93 -22.61 4.72 5.53
CA LYS A 93 -22.58 3.95 4.28
C LYS A 93 -21.14 3.85 3.80
N ARG A 94 -20.74 2.63 3.47
CA ARG A 94 -19.39 2.30 3.01
C ARG A 94 -19.48 1.32 1.86
N SER A 95 -18.69 1.56 0.82
CA SER A 95 -18.42 0.61 -0.25
C SER A 95 -16.93 0.58 -0.53
N GLN A 96 -16.46 -0.43 -1.25
CA GLN A 96 -15.09 -0.52 -1.70
C GLN A 96 -15.04 -1.19 -3.07
N PHE A 97 -14.03 -0.85 -3.85
CA PHE A 97 -13.70 -1.55 -5.09
C PHE A 97 -12.20 -1.79 -5.18
N ARG A 98 -11.84 -2.84 -5.92
CA ARG A 98 -10.45 -3.23 -6.13
C ARG A 98 -9.87 -2.56 -7.38
N VAL A 99 -8.68 -2.03 -7.26
CA VAL A 99 -7.88 -1.55 -8.39
C VAL A 99 -6.76 -2.55 -8.65
N LEU A 100 -6.77 -3.15 -9.84
CA LEU A 100 -5.74 -4.06 -10.31
C LEU A 100 -4.68 -3.26 -11.07
N VAL A 101 -3.46 -3.22 -10.54
CA VAL A 101 -2.33 -2.54 -11.20
C VAL A 101 -1.64 -3.55 -12.10
N LYS A 102 -1.65 -3.27 -13.41
CA LYS A 102 -0.90 -4.01 -14.42
C LYS A 102 0.41 -3.29 -14.69
N LYS A 103 1.52 -4.03 -14.73
CA LYS A 103 2.79 -3.45 -15.18
C LYS A 103 2.65 -3.10 -16.66
N TYR A 104 3.00 -1.86 -17.02
CA TYR A 104 3.09 -1.46 -18.42
C TYR A 104 4.14 -2.34 -19.10
N SER A 105 3.69 -3.22 -19.98
CA SER A 105 4.55 -4.03 -20.83
C SER A 105 4.43 -3.46 -22.23
N GLU A 106 5.47 -2.77 -22.73
CA GLU A 106 5.58 -2.28 -24.12
C GLU A 106 5.42 -3.37 -25.19
N HIS A 107 5.24 -4.63 -24.80
CA HIS A 107 5.32 -5.82 -25.66
C HIS A 107 3.95 -6.43 -26.03
N GLN A 108 2.85 -5.67 -26.06
CA GLN A 108 1.57 -6.21 -26.57
C GLN A 108 1.43 -6.21 -28.11
N GLN A 109 2.47 -5.84 -28.86
CA GLN A 109 2.55 -6.05 -30.31
C GLN A 109 3.80 -6.83 -30.71
N GLN A 110 3.89 -8.10 -30.29
CA GLN A 110 4.36 -9.21 -31.15
C GLN A 110 4.37 -10.52 -30.35
N ALA A 111 3.68 -11.52 -30.89
CA ALA A 111 3.95 -12.93 -30.59
C ALA A 111 5.01 -13.46 -31.59
N PRO A 112 5.68 -14.62 -31.36
CA PRO A 112 5.63 -15.50 -30.20
C PRO A 112 7.02 -15.86 -29.59
N ASP A 113 6.93 -16.41 -28.38
CA ASP A 113 7.80 -17.40 -27.74
C ASP A 113 9.33 -17.15 -27.73
N VAL A 114 9.79 -16.52 -26.65
CA VAL A 114 11.15 -16.73 -26.14
C VAL A 114 11.03 -17.14 -24.69
N GLU A 115 11.48 -18.37 -24.44
CA GLU A 115 11.56 -19.01 -23.13
C GLU A 115 12.10 -18.03 -22.07
N PRO A 116 11.39 -17.80 -20.94
CA PRO A 116 11.82 -16.80 -19.99
C PRO A 116 13.10 -17.25 -19.30
N LEU A 117 14.21 -16.56 -19.56
CA LEU A 117 15.38 -16.63 -18.70
C LEU A 117 14.92 -16.33 -17.27
N ARG A 118 15.03 -17.34 -16.38
CA ARG A 118 14.77 -17.18 -14.95
C ARG A 118 15.62 -16.00 -14.46
N PRO A 119 15.02 -14.99 -13.79
CA PRO A 119 15.83 -13.95 -13.18
C PRO A 119 16.75 -14.60 -12.13
N PRO A 120 18.00 -14.12 -11.98
CA PRO A 120 18.85 -14.61 -10.92
C PRO A 120 18.12 -14.39 -9.60
N VAL A 121 17.94 -15.47 -8.84
CA VAL A 121 17.48 -15.39 -7.46
C VAL A 121 18.48 -14.50 -6.75
N SER A 122 18.07 -13.27 -6.43
CA SER A 122 18.80 -12.41 -5.51
C SER A 122 18.76 -13.10 -4.16
N THR A 123 19.78 -13.91 -3.87
CA THR A 123 20.11 -14.36 -2.53
C THR A 123 20.58 -13.14 -1.75
N ALA A 124 19.63 -12.31 -1.30
CA ALA A 124 19.91 -11.33 -0.27
C ALA A 124 20.59 -12.10 0.87
N PRO A 125 21.83 -11.74 1.26
CA PRO A 125 22.58 -12.52 2.22
C PRO A 125 21.76 -12.58 3.51
N PHE A 126 21.42 -13.79 3.93
CA PHE A 126 20.74 -14.04 5.19
C PHE A 126 21.52 -13.30 6.28
N PRO A 127 20.90 -12.40 7.08
CA PRO A 127 21.64 -11.44 7.88
C PRO A 127 22.15 -12.10 9.16
N TRP A 128 23.11 -12.99 9.00
CA TRP A 128 23.81 -13.72 10.06
C TRP A 128 24.40 -12.75 11.09
N LEU A 129 24.80 -11.55 10.66
CA LEU A 129 25.28 -10.48 11.52
C LEU A 129 24.21 -9.98 12.51
N LEU A 130 22.95 -9.87 12.08
CA LEU A 130 21.83 -9.50 12.94
C LEU A 130 21.53 -10.58 13.98
N LEU A 131 21.53 -11.85 13.55
CA LEU A 131 21.34 -12.99 14.46
C LEU A 131 22.48 -13.08 15.49
N LEU A 132 23.71 -12.82 15.06
CA LEU A 132 24.88 -12.81 15.93
C LEU A 132 24.80 -11.69 16.97
N LEU A 133 24.37 -10.48 16.60
CA LEU A 133 24.16 -9.37 17.53
C LEU A 133 23.04 -9.66 18.53
N VAL A 134 21.93 -10.26 18.08
CA VAL A 134 20.83 -10.68 18.97
C VAL A 134 21.30 -11.76 19.95
N ALA A 135 22.07 -12.75 19.48
CA ALA A 135 22.61 -13.81 20.32
C ALA A 135 23.57 -13.26 21.38
N ILE A 136 24.49 -12.36 21.01
CA ILE A 136 25.41 -11.69 21.95
C ILE A 136 24.62 -10.87 22.98
N GLY A 137 23.64 -10.08 22.53
CA GLY A 137 22.78 -9.30 23.42
C GLY A 137 22.03 -10.17 24.43
N THR A 138 21.53 -11.32 23.99
CA THR A 138 20.78 -12.27 24.83
C THR A 138 21.69 -12.94 25.87
N ILE A 139 22.89 -13.38 25.48
CA ILE A 139 23.86 -14.01 26.38
C ILE A 139 24.33 -13.00 27.44
N ALA A 140 24.64 -11.77 27.04
CA ALA A 140 25.06 -10.74 27.98
C ALA A 140 23.92 -10.29 28.91
N TYR A 141 22.66 -10.30 28.46
CA TYR A 141 21.49 -10.08 29.32
C TYR A 141 21.29 -11.22 30.32
N ALA A 142 21.44 -12.48 29.89
CA ALA A 142 21.40 -13.63 30.78
C ALA A 142 22.54 -13.62 31.81
N GLY A 143 23.73 -13.17 31.42
CA GLY A 143 24.86 -12.97 32.33
C GLY A 143 24.63 -11.82 33.32
N TRP A 144 23.90 -10.78 32.93
CA TRP A 144 23.49 -9.72 33.85
C TRP A 144 22.55 -10.24 34.94
N LEU A 145 21.58 -11.10 34.59
CA LEU A 145 20.65 -11.71 35.55
C LEU A 145 21.36 -12.53 36.65
N THR A 146 22.57 -13.04 36.39
CA THR A 146 23.34 -13.84 37.36
C THR A 146 24.36 -13.04 38.16
N THR A 147 24.83 -11.88 37.65
CA THR A 147 25.91 -11.09 38.26
C THR A 147 25.44 -9.79 38.92
N GLY A 148 24.29 -9.23 38.52
CA GLY A 148 23.73 -8.00 39.11
C GLY A 148 24.49 -6.71 38.76
N GLU A 149 25.52 -6.79 37.91
CA GLU A 149 26.39 -5.68 37.52
C GLU A 149 25.69 -4.73 36.54
N THR A 150 25.28 -3.55 37.01
CA THR A 150 24.48 -2.57 36.25
C THR A 150 25.14 -2.11 34.94
N LEU A 151 26.48 -2.17 34.85
CA LEU A 151 27.24 -1.76 33.66
C LEU A 151 26.96 -2.67 32.45
N LEU A 152 26.71 -3.95 32.68
CA LEU A 152 26.48 -4.95 31.62
C LEU A 152 25.10 -4.77 30.95
N SER A 153 24.11 -4.31 31.72
CA SER A 153 22.76 -3.98 31.23
C SER A 153 22.77 -2.78 30.28
N HIS A 154 23.58 -1.76 30.55
CA HIS A 154 23.70 -0.58 29.69
C HIS A 154 24.37 -0.92 28.35
N LEU A 155 25.42 -1.74 28.38
CA LEU A 155 26.11 -2.18 27.16
C LEU A 155 25.22 -3.06 26.27
N THR A 156 24.44 -3.96 26.85
CA THR A 156 23.51 -4.81 26.09
C THR A 156 22.42 -4.00 25.42
N PHE A 157 21.86 -3.00 26.11
CA PHE A 157 20.87 -2.11 25.54
C PHE A 157 21.42 -1.34 24.32
N ILE A 158 22.64 -0.79 24.43
CA ILE A 158 23.28 -0.04 23.34
C ILE A 158 23.53 -0.95 22.13
N VAL A 159 23.99 -2.18 22.32
CA VAL A 159 24.26 -3.14 21.24
C VAL A 159 22.98 -3.54 20.52
N LEU A 160 21.91 -3.85 21.26
CA LEU A 160 20.61 -4.19 20.66
C LEU A 160 20.01 -3.02 19.89
N LEU A 161 20.04 -1.82 20.47
CA LEU A 161 19.53 -0.61 19.82
C LEU A 161 20.30 -0.31 18.52
N SER A 162 21.62 -0.48 18.54
CA SER A 162 22.48 -0.31 17.37
C SER A 162 22.16 -1.33 16.27
N GLY A 163 21.91 -2.59 16.64
CA GLY A 163 21.50 -3.63 15.68
C GLY A 163 20.17 -3.31 15.00
N VAL A 164 19.17 -2.85 15.76
CA VAL A 164 17.87 -2.42 15.22
C VAL A 164 18.03 -1.21 14.30
N TYR A 165 18.83 -0.22 14.71
CA TYR A 165 19.08 0.98 13.91
C TYR A 165 19.76 0.63 12.58
N PHE A 166 20.76 -0.26 12.59
CA PHE A 166 21.46 -0.68 11.39
C PHE A 166 20.56 -1.48 10.43
N ALA A 167 19.70 -2.35 10.97
CA ALA A 167 18.71 -3.10 10.19
C ALA A 167 17.66 -2.19 9.52
N TRP A 168 17.29 -1.10 10.20
CA TRP A 168 16.35 -0.12 9.67
C TRP A 168 17.00 0.71 8.55
N TYR A 169 18.26 1.13 8.73
CA TYR A 169 19.00 1.85 7.70
C TYR A 169 19.27 0.99 6.45
N SER A 170 19.57 -0.31 6.61
CA SER A 170 19.83 -1.20 5.47
C SER A 170 18.59 -1.57 4.65
N ARG A 171 17.38 -1.23 5.11
CA ARG A 171 16.11 -1.47 4.41
C ARG A 171 15.54 -0.20 3.74
N ARG A 172 16.22 0.93 3.88
CA ARG A 172 15.85 2.21 3.26
C ARG A 172 16.81 2.51 2.11
#